data_AF-A0A1F9EMS1-F1
#
_entry.id   AF-A0A1F9EMS1-F1
#
_cell.length_a   1.000
_cell.length_b   1.000
_cell.length_c   1.000
_cell.angle_alpha   90.00
_cell.angle_beta   90.00
_cell.angle_gamma   90.00
#
_symmetry.space_group_name_H-M   'P 1'
#
loop_
_entity.id
_entity.type
_entity.pdbx_description
1 polymer ?
#
loop_
_entity_poly.entity_id
_entity_poly.type
_entity_poly.pdbx_seq_one_letter_code
_entity_poly.pdbx_strand_id
1 'polypeptide(L)'
;MIVYVVFCKDYEHRKGELMGMLVERRSDTRGQTQWESGVKWARQAFGHLVKDRKDIFVFPKEMEINDDKGLLVEKGIFSKEEFLEVTKMIDREMKNEQKGN
;
A
#
# COMPACT_ATOMS: atom_id res chain seq x y z
N MET A 1 14.16 -3.21 -8.00
CA MET A 1 12.76 -3.30 -8.43
C MET A 1 11.95 -3.25 -7.16
N ILE A 2 11.01 -2.31 -7.03
CA ILE A 2 10.22 -2.15 -5.81
C ILE A 2 8.81 -2.61 -6.15
N VAL A 3 8.27 -3.55 -5.36
CA VAL A 3 6.89 -3.98 -5.48
C VAL A 3 6.07 -3.24 -4.44
N TYR A 4 4.95 -2.67 -4.85
CA TYR A 4 4.01 -1.99 -3.98
C TYR A 4 2.69 -2.74 -3.97
N VAL A 5 2.13 -2.96 -2.78
CA VAL A 5 0.74 -3.38 -2.62
C VAL A 5 -0.13 -2.15 -2.54
N VAL A 6 -1.15 -2.03 -3.39
CA VAL A 6 -1.97 -0.82 -3.54
C VAL A 6 -3.34 -1.01 -2.90
N PHE A 7 -3.76 -0.05 -2.10
CA PHE A 7 -5.03 -0.04 -1.38
C PHE A 7 -5.85 1.21 -1.69
N CYS A 8 -7.16 1.10 -1.58
CA CYS A 8 -8.09 2.22 -1.48
C CYS A 8 -8.64 2.27 -0.05
N LYS A 9 -8.67 3.45 0.57
CA LYS A 9 -9.39 3.65 1.84
C LYS A 9 -10.80 4.15 1.55
N ASP A 10 -11.78 3.36 1.92
CA ASP A 10 -13.14 3.83 2.08
C ASP A 10 -13.26 4.56 3.42
N TYR A 11 -13.28 5.89 3.36
CA TYR A 11 -13.44 6.75 4.54
C TYR A 11 -14.84 6.71 5.13
N GLU A 12 -15.87 6.38 4.34
CA GLU A 12 -17.25 6.26 4.82
C GLU A 12 -17.40 5.00 5.69
N HIS A 13 -16.81 3.89 5.26
CA HIS A 13 -16.89 2.60 5.97
C HIS A 13 -15.67 2.28 6.83
N ARG A 14 -14.65 3.15 6.88
CA ARG A 14 -13.38 2.96 7.61
C ARG A 14 -12.72 1.61 7.29
N LYS A 15 -12.60 1.32 6.00
CA LYS A 15 -12.06 0.05 5.49
C LYS A 15 -11.04 0.29 4.40
N GLY A 16 -9.97 -0.50 4.43
CA GLY A 16 -9.01 -0.58 3.34
C GLY A 16 -9.38 -1.73 2.39
N GLU A 17 -9.50 -1.45 1.10
CA GLU A 17 -9.70 -2.45 0.05
C GLU A 17 -8.42 -2.61 -0.78
N LEU A 18 -8.02 -3.85 -1.06
CA LEU A 18 -6.87 -4.12 -1.92
C LEU A 18 -7.24 -3.89 -3.38
N MET A 19 -6.47 -3.04 -4.04
CA MET A 19 -6.65 -2.74 -5.47
C MET A 19 -5.77 -3.60 -6.37
N GLY A 20 -4.62 -4.05 -5.87
CA GLY A 20 -3.68 -4.88 -6.62
C GLY A 20 -2.23 -4.57 -6.27
N MET A 21 -1.32 -4.92 -7.17
CA MET A 21 0.11 -4.67 -7.01
C MET A 21 0.65 -3.77 -8.13
N LEU A 22 1.63 -2.95 -7.78
CA LEU A 22 2.36 -2.08 -8.69
C LEU A 22 3.84 -2.44 -8.62
N VAL A 23 4.48 -2.65 -9.77
CA VAL A 23 5.92 -2.94 -9.85
C VAL A 23 6.64 -1.73 -10.42
N GLU A 24 7.42 -1.05 -9.57
CA GLU A 24 8.36 -0.03 -10.01
C GLU A 24 9.69 -0.70 -10.41
N ARG A 25 9.99 -0.68 -11.70
CA ARG A 25 11.19 -1.32 -12.25
C ARG A 25 12.49 -0.64 -11.83
N ARG A 26 12.43 0.65 -11.50
CA ARG A 26 13.61 1.43 -11.06
C ARG A 26 13.88 1.18 -9.58
N SER A 27 15.16 1.24 -9.20
CA SER A 27 15.60 1.15 -7.81
C SER A 27 15.92 2.52 -7.20
N ASP A 28 16.24 3.52 -8.04
CA ASP A 28 16.33 4.91 -7.59
C ASP A 28 14.95 5.58 -7.59
N THR A 29 14.58 6.17 -6.46
CA THR A 29 13.34 6.94 -6.27
C THR A 29 13.54 8.42 -6.60
N ARG A 30 14.68 8.78 -7.25
CA ARG A 30 15.04 10.16 -7.65
C ARG A 30 14.93 11.21 -6.55
N GLY A 31 15.33 10.82 -5.33
CA GLY A 31 15.27 11.71 -4.15
C GLY A 31 13.91 11.74 -3.45
N GLN A 32 12.94 10.94 -3.89
CA GLN A 32 11.70 10.69 -3.15
C GLN A 32 11.89 9.51 -2.18
N THR A 33 11.07 9.42 -1.15
CA THR A 33 10.95 8.16 -0.39
C THR A 33 10.28 7.08 -1.24
N GLN A 34 10.50 5.80 -0.93
CA GLN A 34 9.80 4.71 -1.62
C GLN A 34 8.28 4.89 -1.55
N TRP A 35 7.77 5.37 -0.41
CA TRP A 35 6.36 5.67 -0.20
C TRP A 35 5.84 6.74 -1.17
N GLU A 36 6.51 7.89 -1.24
CA GLU A 36 6.10 9.00 -2.12
C GLU A 36 6.11 8.61 -3.59
N SER A 37 7.14 7.88 -4.03
CA SER A 37 7.21 7.33 -5.39
C SER A 37 6.04 6.38 -5.66
N GLY A 38 5.81 5.44 -4.75
CA GLY A 38 4.74 4.45 -4.87
C GLY A 38 3.36 5.10 -4.93
N VAL A 39 3.05 6.08 -4.04
CA VAL A 39 1.77 6.78 -4.04
C VAL A 39 1.55 7.51 -5.37
N LYS A 40 2.58 8.19 -5.87
CA LYS A 40 2.51 8.89 -7.15
C LYS A 40 2.17 7.94 -8.29
N TRP A 41 2.86 6.81 -8.39
CA TRP A 41 2.63 5.82 -9.44
C TRP A 41 1.29 5.11 -9.29
N ALA A 42 0.90 4.72 -8.08
CA ALA A 42 -0.38 4.08 -7.84
C ALA A 42 -1.56 5.00 -8.18
N ARG A 43 -1.48 6.29 -7.86
CA ARG A 43 -2.51 7.27 -8.27
C ARG A 43 -2.61 7.43 -9.78
N GLN A 44 -1.52 7.24 -10.52
CA GLN A 44 -1.57 7.25 -11.98
C GLN A 44 -2.18 5.95 -12.54
N ALA A 45 -1.81 4.81 -11.99
CA ALA A 45 -2.28 3.50 -12.47
C ALA A 45 -3.72 3.18 -12.06
N PHE A 46 -4.07 3.41 -10.79
CA PHE A 46 -5.35 2.98 -10.19
C PHE A 46 -6.33 4.14 -9.98
N GLY A 47 -5.91 5.39 -10.18
CA GLY A 47 -6.72 6.58 -9.91
C GLY A 47 -8.01 6.71 -10.72
N HIS A 48 -8.20 5.88 -11.74
CA HIS A 48 -9.44 5.82 -12.52
C HIS A 48 -10.47 4.85 -11.93
N LEU A 49 -10.08 4.02 -10.96
CA LEU A 49 -10.94 3.02 -10.31
C LEU A 49 -11.58 3.55 -9.01
N VAL A 50 -11.19 4.74 -8.57
CA VAL A 50 -11.63 5.36 -7.31
C VAL A 50 -12.26 6.72 -7.57
N LYS A 51 -13.12 7.14 -6.65
CA LYS A 51 -13.80 8.46 -6.72
C LYS A 51 -12.83 9.61 -6.45
N ASP A 52 -11.94 9.48 -5.46
CA ASP A 52 -10.84 10.42 -5.20
C ASP A 52 -9.49 9.68 -5.20
N ARG A 53 -8.51 10.21 -5.94
CA ARG A 53 -7.15 9.65 -6.00
C ARG A 53 -6.43 9.76 -4.64
N LYS A 54 -6.89 10.63 -3.74
CA LYS A 54 -6.37 10.73 -2.38
C LYS A 54 -6.66 9.50 -1.54
N ASP A 55 -7.69 8.73 -1.92
CA ASP A 55 -8.08 7.49 -1.24
C ASP A 55 -7.10 6.34 -1.53
N ILE A 56 -6.16 6.51 -2.46
CA ILE A 56 -5.16 5.50 -2.80
C ILE A 56 -3.94 5.60 -1.89
N PHE A 57 -3.59 4.46 -1.31
CA PHE A 57 -2.40 4.21 -0.48
C PHE A 57 -1.59 3.05 -1.04
N VAL A 58 -0.31 2.98 -0.69
CA VAL A 58 0.59 1.91 -1.19
C VAL A 58 1.46 1.39 -0.06
N PHE A 59 1.94 0.17 -0.15
CA PHE A 59 2.92 -0.38 0.78
C PHE A 59 4.07 -1.02 0.00
N PRO A 60 5.33 -0.60 0.18
CA PRO A 60 6.46 -1.33 -0.38
C PRO A 60 6.48 -2.74 0.23
N LYS A 61 6.45 -3.79 -0.61
CA LYS A 61 6.45 -5.20 -0.22
C LYS A 61 7.74 -5.59 0.53
N GLU A 62 8.83 -4.88 0.25
CA GLU A 62 10.14 -5.09 0.86
C GLU A 62 10.31 -4.35 2.19
N MET A 63 9.37 -3.46 2.56
CA MET A 63 9.36 -2.87 3.90
C MET A 63 8.95 -3.97 4.88
N GLU A 64 9.88 -4.40 5.74
CA GLU A 64 9.48 -5.17 6.91
C GLU A 64 8.45 -4.35 7.67
N ILE A 65 7.21 -4.83 7.69
CA ILE A 65 6.07 -4.19 8.36
C ILE A 65 6.33 -4.00 9.87
N ASN A 66 7.48 -4.44 10.38
CA ASN A 66 7.91 -4.34 11.77
C ASN A 66 8.54 -2.97 12.14
N ASP A 67 9.24 -2.28 11.24
CA ASP A 67 9.93 -1.02 11.61
C ASP A 67 9.02 0.22 11.52
N ASP A 68 7.99 0.20 10.66
CA ASP A 68 7.13 1.37 10.39
C ASP A 68 5.66 1.19 10.86
N LYS A 69 5.41 0.30 11.82
CA LYS A 69 4.08 0.22 12.51
C LYS A 69 3.67 1.56 13.12
N GLY A 70 4.66 2.40 13.44
CA GLY A 70 4.48 3.76 13.93
C GLY A 70 3.99 4.72 12.84
N LEU A 71 4.59 4.72 11.65
CA LEU A 71 4.46 5.84 10.71
C LEU A 71 3.02 6.09 10.23
N LEU A 72 2.21 5.03 10.00
CA LEU A 72 0.85 5.18 9.47
C LEU A 72 -0.20 5.46 10.53
N VAL A 73 0.04 4.96 11.75
CA VAL A 73 -0.73 5.30 12.94
C VAL A 73 -0.40 6.73 13.37
N GLU A 74 0.88 7.11 13.36
CA GLU A 74 1.38 8.45 13.68
C GLU A 74 0.91 9.51 12.68
N LYS A 75 0.82 9.17 11.39
CA LYS A 75 0.25 10.05 10.36
C LYS A 75 -1.28 10.06 10.37
N GLY A 76 -1.93 9.27 11.24
CA GLY A 76 -3.39 9.20 11.37
C GLY A 76 -4.11 8.65 10.14
N ILE A 77 -3.39 7.95 9.26
CA ILE A 77 -3.94 7.42 8.01
C ILE A 77 -4.79 6.19 8.29
N PHE A 78 -4.35 5.34 9.22
CA PHE A 78 -5.10 4.19 9.71
C PHE A 78 -5.16 4.20 11.23
N SER A 79 -6.28 3.75 11.80
CA SER A 79 -6.29 3.30 13.19
C SER A 79 -5.36 2.10 13.34
N LYS A 80 -4.94 1.81 14.57
CA LYS A 80 -4.08 0.64 14.84
C LYS A 80 -4.77 -0.67 14.45
N GLU A 81 -6.09 -0.73 14.62
CA GLU A 81 -6.94 -1.85 14.23
C GLU A 81 -7.04 -1.98 12.70
N GLU A 82 -7.33 -0.88 11.99
CA GLU A 82 -7.37 -0.87 10.52
C GLU A 82 -6.03 -1.32 9.93
N PHE A 83 -4.92 -0.82 10.47
CA PHE A 83 -3.57 -1.18 10.03
C PHE A 83 -3.28 -2.68 10.23
N LEU A 84 -3.73 -3.25 11.35
CA LEU A 84 -3.54 -4.68 11.64
C LEU A 84 -4.34 -5.56 10.66
N GLU A 85 -5.54 -5.15 10.28
CA GLU A 85 -6.36 -5.86 9.29
C GLU A 85 -5.73 -5.82 7.90
N VAL A 86 -5.27 -4.65 7.46
CA VAL A 86 -4.60 -4.48 6.16
C VAL A 86 -3.33 -5.33 6.10
N THR A 87 -2.52 -5.31 7.16
CA THR A 87 -1.28 -6.11 7.26
C THR A 87 -1.57 -7.62 7.15
N LYS A 88 -2.59 -8.12 7.85
CA LYS A 88 -2.99 -9.53 7.76
C LYS A 88 -3.45 -9.91 6.35
N MET A 89 -4.11 -8.98 5.65
CA MET A 89 -4.55 -9.19 4.28
C MET A 89 -3.36 -9.27 3.32
N ILE A 90 -2.37 -8.38 3.46
CA ILE A 90 -1.10 -8.42 2.73
C ILE A 90 -0.42 -9.79 2.92
N ASP A 91 -0.22 -10.21 4.17
CA ASP A 91 0.44 -11.48 4.49
C ASP A 91 -0.29 -12.69 3.88
N ARG A 92 -1.63 -12.64 3.83
CA ARG A 92 -2.44 -13.70 3.23
C ARG A 92 -2.27 -13.76 1.72
N GLU A 93 -2.33 -12.61 1.05
CA GLU A 93 -2.11 -12.54 -0.40
C GLU A 93 -0.68 -12.96 -0.77
N MET A 94 0.32 -12.57 0.03
CA MET A 94 1.71 -12.99 -0.17
C MET A 94 1.88 -14.50 -0.06
N LYS A 95 1.19 -15.15 0.89
CA LYS A 95 1.19 -16.62 1.02
C LYS A 95 0.46 -17.31 -0.13
N ASN A 96 -0.54 -16.68 -0.72
CA ASN A 96 -1.26 -17.23 -1.87
C ASN A 96 -0.40 -17.16 -3.14
N GLU A 97 0.32 -16.06 -3.38
CA GLU A 97 1.27 -15.95 -4.51
C GLU A 97 2.41 -16.98 -4.43
N GLN A 98 2.92 -17.28 -3.22
CA GLN A 98 3.96 -18.30 -3.04
C GLN A 98 3.49 -19.74 -3.25
N LYS A 99 2.19 -20.02 -3.16
CA LYS A 99 1.61 -21.36 -3.37
C LYS A 99 1.20 -21.62 -4.83
N GLY A 100 1.16 -20.58 -5.66
CA GLY A 100 0.78 -20.66 -7.08
C GLY A 100 1.94 -20.84 -8.06
N ASN A 101 3.18 -20.98 -7.57
CA ASN A 101 4.39 -21.20 -8.36
C ASN A 101 4.98 -22.60 -8.12
#